data_AF-A0A1C5WLX4-F1
#
_entry.id   AF-A0A1C5WLX4-F1
#
_cell.length_a   1.000
_cell.length_b   1.000
_cell.length_c   1.000
_cell.angle_alpha   90.00
_cell.angle_beta   90.00
_cell.angle_gamma   90.00
#
_symmetry.space_group_name_H-M   'P 1'
#
loop_
_entity.id
_entity.type
_entity.pdbx_description
1 polymer ?
#
loop_
_entity_poly.entity_id
_entity_poly.type
_entity_poly.pdbx_seq_one_letter_code
_entity_poly.pdbx_strand_id
1 'polypeptide(L)'
;MSLFKFGNLEMEIDFTDVDVAKSLEDAAEILNEEVKKLPLTGKNSEVIRAQNVCYDHYFDHIFGQGASGKMFRTGSLSQRLEAVKLFADLKFQSDHELSEKLSSYRVNKAGNRQQRRNYERQHRNRP
;
A
#
# COMPACT_ATOMS: atom_id res chain seq x y z
N MET A 1 -0.23 -6.98 10.30
CA MET A 1 0.81 -6.06 10.74
C MET A 1 2.05 -6.27 9.92
N SER A 2 2.60 -5.20 9.37
CA SER A 2 3.82 -5.20 8.57
C SER A 2 4.82 -4.21 9.18
N LEU A 3 6.09 -4.59 9.25
CA LEU A 3 7.14 -3.73 9.79
C LEU A 3 7.73 -2.88 8.67
N PHE A 4 7.59 -1.56 8.77
CA PHE A 4 8.26 -0.61 7.90
C PHE A 4 9.52 -0.06 8.57
N LYS A 5 10.64 -0.10 7.85
CA LYS A 5 11.92 0.41 8.34
C LYS A 5 12.63 1.20 7.24
N PHE A 6 12.98 2.44 7.54
CA PHE A 6 13.78 3.27 6.65
C PHE A 6 14.61 4.29 7.44
N GLY A 7 15.92 4.34 7.19
CA GLY A 7 16.81 5.19 7.97
C GLY A 7 16.76 4.85 9.46
N ASN A 8 16.43 5.83 10.30
CA ASN A 8 16.25 5.65 11.75
C ASN A 8 14.78 5.47 12.16
N LEU A 9 13.85 5.43 11.20
CA LEU A 9 12.44 5.17 11.47
C LEU A 9 12.17 3.67 11.40
N GLU A 10 11.46 3.15 12.40
CA GLU A 10 10.95 1.79 12.45
C GLU A 10 9.54 1.85 13.03
N MET A 11 8.54 1.38 12.27
CA MET A 11 7.13 1.48 12.59
C MET A 11 6.41 0.19 12.22
N GLU A 12 5.60 -0.32 13.13
CA GLU A 12 4.65 -1.40 12.83
C GLU A 12 3.36 -0.80 12.31
N ILE A 13 2.81 -1.38 11.24
CA ILE A 13 1.69 -0.81 10.51
C ILE A 13 0.64 -1.88 10.27
N ASP A 14 -0.60 -1.55 10.63
CA ASP A 14 -1.78 -2.30 10.22
C ASP A 14 -2.43 -1.62 9.02
N PHE A 15 -2.26 -2.16 7.81
CA PHE A 15 -2.96 -1.62 6.64
C PHE A 15 -4.47 -1.88 6.65
N THR A 16 -4.96 -2.68 7.60
CA THR A 16 -6.39 -2.98 7.78
C THR A 16 -7.05 -2.13 8.87
N ASP A 17 -6.26 -1.37 9.63
CA ASP A 17 -6.77 -0.36 10.54
C ASP A 17 -7.36 0.81 9.74
N VAL A 18 -8.58 1.22 10.09
CA VAL A 18 -9.35 2.25 9.39
C VAL A 18 -8.67 3.61 9.47
N ASP A 19 -8.06 3.95 10.60
CA ASP A 19 -7.39 5.23 10.79
C ASP A 19 -6.08 5.27 10.00
N VAL A 20 -5.36 4.14 9.93
CA VAL A 20 -4.17 4.00 9.09
C VAL A 20 -4.55 4.09 7.60
N ALA A 21 -5.57 3.34 7.17
CA ALA A 21 -6.03 3.35 5.78
C ALA A 21 -6.44 4.76 5.34
N LYS A 22 -7.20 5.47 6.18
CA LYS A 22 -7.58 6.85 5.92
C LYS A 22 -6.36 7.78 5.84
N SER A 23 -5.43 7.68 6.79
CA SER A 23 -4.19 8.48 6.76
C SER A 23 -3.38 8.25 5.49
N LEU A 24 -3.35 7.02 4.97
CA LEU A 24 -2.70 6.69 3.69
C LEU A 24 -3.40 7.31 2.48
N GLU A 25 -4.73 7.25 2.44
CA GLU A 25 -5.54 7.85 1.39
C GLU A 25 -5.35 9.37 1.38
N ASP A 26 -5.50 10.02 2.54
CA ASP A 26 -5.30 11.47 2.71
C ASP A 26 -3.86 11.88 2.30
N ALA A 27 -2.83 11.13 2.73
CA ALA A 27 -1.45 11.41 2.35
C ALA A 27 -1.22 11.26 0.84
N ALA A 28 -1.82 10.25 0.20
CA ALA A 28 -1.70 10.05 -1.24
C ALA A 28 -2.39 11.16 -2.04
N GLU A 29 -3.54 11.66 -1.57
CA GLU A 29 -4.22 12.82 -2.17
C GLU A 29 -3.35 14.07 -2.06
N ILE A 30 -2.83 14.38 -0.87
CA ILE A 30 -1.93 15.51 -0.63
C ILE A 30 -0.71 15.43 -1.55
N LEU A 31 -0.04 14.27 -1.61
CA LEU A 31 1.12 14.08 -2.47
C LEU A 31 0.78 14.34 -3.95
N ASN A 32 -0.35 13.83 -4.43
CA ASN A 32 -0.79 14.05 -5.81
C ASN A 32 -1.08 15.52 -6.09
N GLU A 33 -1.67 16.25 -5.16
CA GLU A 33 -1.92 17.68 -5.31
C GLU A 33 -0.63 18.50 -5.29
N GLU A 34 0.29 18.20 -4.38
CA GLU A 34 1.55 18.92 -4.26
C GLU A 34 2.45 18.67 -5.48
N VAL A 35 2.52 17.43 -5.96
CA VAL A 35 3.30 17.09 -7.16
C VAL A 35 2.78 17.83 -8.40
N LYS A 36 1.46 18.03 -8.53
CA LYS A 36 0.86 18.83 -9.62
C LYS A 36 1.24 20.30 -9.56
N LYS A 37 1.53 20.83 -8.36
CA LYS A 37 1.90 22.24 -8.13
C LYS A 37 3.42 22.47 -8.31
N LEU A 38 4.21 21.42 -8.53
CA LEU A 38 5.65 21.54 -8.67
C LEU A 38 6.04 22.34 -9.93
N PRO A 39 7.12 23.15 -9.84
CA PRO A 39 7.63 23.86 -11.00
C PRO A 39 8.18 22.85 -12.04
N LEU A 40 7.65 22.91 -13.25
CA LEU A 40 8.11 22.10 -14.40
C LEU A 40 9.42 22.63 -15.01
N THR A 41 9.78 23.87 -14.68
CA THR A 41 10.95 24.58 -15.22
C THR A 41 11.69 25.30 -14.10
N GLY A 42 12.99 25.56 -14.30
CA GLY A 42 13.84 26.20 -13.30
C GLY A 42 15.13 25.44 -13.08
N LYS A 43 15.86 25.75 -12.00
CA LYS A 43 17.08 25.02 -11.66
C LYS A 43 16.70 23.62 -11.19
N ASN A 44 17.38 22.60 -11.72
CA ASN A 44 17.14 21.21 -11.34
C ASN A 44 17.21 20.97 -9.81
N SER A 45 18.11 21.67 -9.12
CA SER A 45 18.23 21.60 -7.66
C SER A 45 17.01 22.14 -6.91
N GLU A 46 16.30 23.13 -7.45
CA GLU A 46 15.08 23.69 -6.88
C GLU A 46 13.90 22.73 -7.12
N VAL A 47 13.81 22.15 -8.31
CA VAL A 47 12.79 21.12 -8.64
C VAL A 47 12.95 19.89 -7.74
N ILE A 48 14.17 19.37 -7.60
CA ILE A 48 14.47 18.24 -6.71
C ILE A 48 14.13 18.57 -5.26
N ARG A 49 14.48 19.77 -4.78
CA ARG A 49 14.14 20.19 -3.41
C ARG A 49 12.62 20.23 -3.21
N ALA A 50 11.88 20.76 -4.17
CA ALA A 50 10.43 20.82 -4.09
C ALA A 50 9.81 19.41 -4.09
N GLN A 51 10.29 18.49 -4.93
CA GLN A 51 9.89 17.08 -4.89
C GLN A 51 10.19 16.42 -3.54
N ASN A 52 11.37 16.68 -2.96
CA ASN A 52 11.72 16.14 -1.66
C ASN A 52 10.72 16.54 -0.57
N VAL A 53 10.31 17.81 -0.55
CA VAL A 53 9.33 18.32 0.40
C VAL A 53 8.00 17.59 0.27
N CYS A 54 7.53 17.31 -0.95
CA CYS A 54 6.29 16.56 -1.15
C CYS A 54 6.33 15.16 -0.52
N TYR A 55 7.45 14.45 -0.70
CA TYR A 55 7.60 13.13 -0.08
C TYR A 55 7.83 13.20 1.43
N ASP A 56 8.47 14.27 1.93
CA ASP A 56 8.62 14.49 3.36
C ASP A 56 7.24 14.68 4.02
N HIS A 57 6.39 15.54 3.42
CA HIS A 57 5.01 15.73 3.87
C HIS A 57 4.19 14.44 3.81
N TYR A 58 4.33 13.65 2.74
CA TYR A 58 3.67 12.35 2.62
C TYR A 58 3.99 11.43 3.81
N PHE A 59 5.28 11.27 4.15
CA PHE A 59 5.68 10.41 5.27
C PHE A 59 5.37 11.00 6.63
N ASP A 60 5.46 12.33 6.79
CA ASP A 60 5.08 13.02 8.03
C ASP A 60 3.57 12.96 8.29
N HIS A 61 2.76 12.86 7.24
CA HIS A 61 1.31 12.67 7.39
C HIS A 61 0.98 11.26 7.90
N ILE A 62 1.67 10.24 7.39
CA ILE A 62 1.41 8.82 7.72
C ILE A 62 1.98 8.45 9.10
N PHE A 63 3.21 8.87 9.38
CA PHE A 63 3.95 8.46 10.58
C PHE A 63 4.00 9.52 11.67
N GLY A 64 3.36 10.66 11.43
CA GLY A 64 3.38 11.82 12.31
C GLY A 64 4.53 12.78 12.01
N GLN A 65 4.34 14.02 12.44
CA GLN A 65 5.26 15.13 12.17
C GLN A 65 6.71 14.82 12.59
N GLY A 66 7.65 15.02 11.66
CA GLY A 66 9.08 14.81 11.86
C GLY A 66 9.57 13.37 11.61
N ALA A 67 8.72 12.49 11.10
CA ALA A 67 9.12 11.16 10.63
C ALA A 67 10.09 11.24 9.44
N SER A 68 9.86 12.14 8.50
CA SER A 68 10.72 12.40 7.34
C SER A 68 12.16 12.72 7.77
N GLY A 69 12.33 13.50 8.83
CA GLY A 69 13.65 13.82 9.42
C GLY A 69 14.36 12.61 10.05
N LYS A 70 13.62 11.58 10.49
CA LYS A 70 14.20 10.30 10.95
C LYS A 70 14.53 9.37 9.78
N MET A 71 13.74 9.42 8.71
CA MET A 71 13.92 8.59 7.51
C MET A 71 15.07 9.09 6.64
N PHE A 72 15.15 10.39 6.39
CA PHE A 72 16.04 10.98 5.39
C PHE A 72 17.07 11.89 6.05
N ARG A 73 18.35 11.55 5.88
CA ARG A 73 19.48 12.39 6.35
C ARG A 73 20.00 13.35 5.29
N THR A 74 19.57 13.19 4.04
CA THR A 74 20.05 13.96 2.90
C THR A 74 18.89 14.51 2.06
N GLY A 75 19.17 15.51 1.23
CA GLY A 75 18.26 15.98 0.18
C GLY A 75 18.20 15.06 -1.05
N SER A 76 18.42 13.75 -0.87
CA SER A 76 18.35 12.79 -1.97
C SER A 76 16.89 12.45 -2.29
N LEU A 77 16.51 12.71 -3.54
CA LEU A 77 15.22 12.29 -4.08
C LEU A 77 15.15 10.77 -4.25
N SER A 78 16.26 10.13 -4.63
CA SER A 78 16.27 8.68 -4.82
C SER A 78 15.96 7.94 -3.53
N GLN A 79 16.43 8.44 -2.38
CA GLN A 79 16.09 7.87 -1.06
C GLN A 79 14.59 7.93 -0.78
N ARG A 80 13.92 9.03 -1.14
CA ARG A 80 12.46 9.18 -0.96
C ARG A 80 11.69 8.25 -1.89
N LEU A 81 12.09 8.16 -3.15
CA LEU A 81 11.47 7.24 -4.10
C LEU A 81 11.65 5.78 -3.69
N GLU A 82 12.82 5.42 -3.15
CA GLU A 82 13.08 4.08 -2.60
C GLU A 82 12.19 3.81 -1.38
N ALA A 83 12.05 4.77 -0.46
CA ALA A 83 11.16 4.64 0.68
C ALA A 83 9.70 4.44 0.25
N VAL A 84 9.21 5.22 -0.74
CA VAL A 84 7.85 5.07 -1.29
C VAL A 84 7.67 3.69 -1.92
N LYS A 85 8.66 3.23 -2.68
CA LYS A 85 8.61 1.90 -3.30
C LYS A 85 8.54 0.79 -2.26
N LEU A 86 9.45 0.79 -1.28
CA LEU A 86 9.46 -0.18 -0.19
C LEU A 86 8.14 -0.18 0.58
N PHE A 87 7.58 1.00 0.82
CA PHE A 87 6.32 1.15 1.50
C PHE A 87 5.12 0.60 0.70
N ALA A 88 5.08 0.88 -0.61
CA ALA A 88 4.07 0.33 -1.51
C ALA A 88 4.16 -1.19 -1.63
N ASP A 89 5.37 -1.76 -1.71
CA ASP A 89 5.60 -3.20 -1.72
C ASP A 89 5.07 -3.85 -0.43
N LEU A 90 5.29 -3.22 0.73
CA LEU A 90 4.78 -3.66 2.03
C LEU A 90 3.25 -3.70 2.04
N LYS A 91 2.61 -2.63 1.55
CA LYS A 91 1.15 -2.56 1.44
C LYS A 91 0.60 -3.64 0.51
N PHE A 92 1.22 -3.81 -0.66
CA PHE A 92 0.81 -4.80 -1.65
C PHE A 92 0.86 -6.22 -1.06
N GLN A 93 1.90 -6.56 -0.31
CA GLN A 93 2.00 -7.83 0.40
C GLN A 93 0.87 -7.98 1.43
N SER A 94 0.60 -6.94 2.22
CA SER A 94 -0.47 -6.98 3.22
C SER A 94 -1.86 -7.15 2.59
N ASP A 95 -2.14 -6.44 1.49
CA ASP A 95 -3.39 -6.57 0.74
C ASP A 95 -3.55 -7.98 0.16
N HIS A 96 -2.47 -8.58 -0.36
CA HIS A 96 -2.46 -9.95 -0.86
C HIS A 96 -2.76 -10.96 0.27
N GLU A 97 -2.09 -10.84 1.41
CA GLU A 97 -2.35 -11.69 2.58
C GLU A 97 -3.79 -11.57 3.10
N LEU A 98 -4.34 -10.35 3.11
CA LEU A 98 -5.72 -10.12 3.49
C LEU A 98 -6.69 -10.78 2.51
N SER A 99 -6.45 -10.61 1.20
CA SER A 99 -7.25 -11.24 0.14
C SER A 99 -7.27 -12.76 0.28
N GLU A 100 -6.12 -13.39 0.52
CA GLU A 100 -6.01 -14.84 0.75
C GLU A 100 -6.75 -15.29 2.01
N LYS A 101 -6.62 -14.54 3.12
CA LYS A 101 -7.39 -14.83 4.34
C LYS A 101 -8.89 -14.73 4.08
N LEU A 102 -9.35 -13.66 3.44
CA LEU A 102 -10.77 -13.46 3.12
C LEU A 102 -11.30 -14.52 2.14
N SER A 103 -10.50 -14.94 1.15
CA SER A 103 -10.88 -15.97 0.19
C SER A 103 -11.12 -17.32 0.88
N SER A 104 -10.34 -17.66 1.91
CA SER A 104 -10.56 -18.87 2.72
C SER A 104 -11.92 -18.87 3.44
N TYR A 105 -12.43 -17.70 3.82
CA TYR A 105 -13.75 -17.54 4.43
C TYR A 105 -14.89 -17.41 3.42
N ARG A 106 -14.59 -17.17 2.14
CA ARG A 106 -15.55 -17.36 1.05
C ARG A 106 -15.78 -18.86 0.91
N VAL A 107 -16.67 -19.38 1.76
CA VAL A 107 -17.23 -20.72 1.59
C VAL A 107 -17.63 -20.83 0.13
N ASN A 108 -17.10 -21.83 -0.57
CA ASN A 108 -17.61 -22.30 -1.86
C ASN A 108 -19.08 -22.73 -1.69
N LYS A 109 -19.98 -21.77 -1.51
CA LYS A 109 -21.42 -21.97 -1.47
C LYS A 109 -21.84 -22.13 -2.91
N ALA A 110 -22.17 -23.38 -3.25
CA ALA A 110 -23.07 -23.77 -4.33
C ALA A 110 -22.50 -24.13 -5.73
N GLY A 111 -21.33 -24.76 -5.83
CA GLY A 111 -20.90 -25.39 -7.10
C GLY A 111 -21.24 -26.88 -7.26
N ASN A 112 -20.78 -27.71 -6.32
CA ASN A 112 -20.57 -29.13 -6.65
C ASN A 112 -21.57 -30.12 -6.04
N ARG A 113 -22.54 -29.69 -5.22
CA ARG A 113 -23.58 -30.61 -4.71
C ARG A 113 -24.60 -30.98 -5.78
N GLN A 114 -25.02 -30.02 -6.61
CA GLN A 114 -26.00 -30.26 -7.67
C GLN A 114 -25.37 -31.00 -8.86
N GLN A 115 -24.11 -30.67 -9.20
CA GLN A 115 -23.34 -31.39 -10.21
C GLN A 115 -23.05 -32.86 -9.82
N ARG A 116 -22.66 -33.14 -8.56
CA ARG A 116 -22.50 -34.52 -8.06
C ARG A 116 -23.81 -35.31 -8.12
N ARG A 117 -24.94 -34.70 -7.73
CA ARG A 117 -26.26 -35.33 -7.83
C ARG A 117 -26.68 -35.63 -9.27
N ASN A 118 -26.37 -34.75 -10.22
CA ASN A 118 -26.71 -34.99 -11.63
C ASN A 118 -25.83 -36.07 -12.26
N TYR A 119 -24.54 -36.11 -11.90
CA TYR A 119 -23.62 -37.17 -12.31
C TYR A 119 -24.07 -38.53 -11.78
N GLU A 120 -24.38 -38.63 -10.48
CA GLU A 120 -24.91 -39.86 -9.87
C GLU A 120 -26.22 -40.35 -10.50
N ARG A 121 -27.12 -39.42 -10.89
CA ARG A 121 -28.36 -39.76 -11.60
C ARG A 121 -28.11 -40.28 -13.02
N GLN A 122 -27.15 -39.71 -13.75
CA GLN A 122 -26.81 -40.16 -15.11
C GLN A 122 -26.08 -41.51 -15.11
N HIS A 123 -25.29 -41.80 -14.07
CA HIS A 123 -24.55 -43.06 -13.96
C HIS A 123 -25.32 -44.20 -13.29
N ARG A 124 -26.45 -43.95 -12.62
CA ARG A 124 -27.35 -45.00 -12.10
C ARG A 124 -28.28 -45.64 -13.14
N ASN A 125 -28.45 -45.02 -14.31
CA ASN A 125 -29.38 -45.47 -15.35
C ASN A 125 -28.67 -46.05 -16.59
N ARG A 126 -27.41 -46.47 -16.48
CA ARG A 126 -26.74 -47.23 -17.55
C ARG A 126 -26.97 -48.73 -17.32
N PRO A 127 -27.60 -49.46 -18.27
CA PRO A 127 -27.78 -50.91 -18.19
C PRO A 127 -26.45 -51.67 -18.26
#